data_AF-T1AZR0-F1
#
_entry.id   AF-T1AZR0-F1
#
_cell.length_a   1.000
_cell.length_b   1.000
_cell.length_c   1.000
_cell.angle_alpha   90.00
_cell.angle_beta   90.00
_cell.angle_gamma   90.00
#
_symmetry.space_group_name_H-M   'P 1'
#
loop_
_entity.id
_entity.type
_entity.pdbx_description
1 polymer ?
#
loop_
_entity_poly.entity_id
_entity_poly.type
_entity_poly.pdbx_seq_one_letter_code
_entity_poly.pdbx_strand_id
1 'polypeptide(L)'
;MSAAIRRANARQWVLKPQDLAVALKLVTLHGEQMPYAALAMQMRLSPFEVHAAVQRLIVARLVTKHTGPIRPIMAALRAFVISGAPYAYPPVRGEATIGFP
;
A
#
# COMPACT_ATOMS: atom_id res chain seq x y z
N MET A 1 11.79 -15.05 -17.35
CA MET A 1 10.92 -13.84 -17.40
C MET A 1 11.51 -12.85 -18.42
N SER A 2 10.75 -12.45 -19.44
CA SER A 2 11.24 -11.67 -20.60
C SER A 2 11.74 -10.26 -20.22
N ALA A 3 12.82 -9.81 -20.87
CA ALA A 3 13.40 -8.47 -20.72
C ALA A 3 12.41 -7.33 -21.07
N ALA A 4 11.41 -7.61 -21.91
CA ALA A 4 10.35 -6.66 -22.27
C ALA A 4 9.43 -6.34 -21.06
N ILE A 5 9.08 -7.35 -20.25
CA ILE A 5 8.30 -7.19 -19.01
C ILE A 5 9.09 -6.33 -18.01
N ARG A 6 10.41 -6.49 -17.97
CA ARG A 6 11.31 -5.71 -17.10
C ARG A 6 11.40 -4.24 -17.51
N ARG A 7 11.36 -3.94 -18.80
CA ARG A 7 11.42 -2.56 -19.36
C ARG A 7 10.09 -1.80 -19.23
N ALA A 8 8.94 -2.47 -19.34
CA ALA A 8 7.63 -1.86 -19.09
C ALA A 8 7.44 -1.47 -17.60
N ASN A 9 8.06 -2.24 -16.69
CA ASN A 9 7.97 -2.05 -15.24
C ASN A 9 8.62 -0.75 -14.72
N ALA A 10 9.46 -0.08 -15.52
CA ALA A 10 10.23 1.07 -15.04
C ALA A 10 9.48 2.40 -15.10
N ARG A 11 8.31 2.47 -15.76
CA ARG A 11 7.59 3.75 -15.97
C ARG A 11 6.24 3.83 -15.27
N GLN A 12 5.56 2.71 -15.06
CA GLN A 12 4.24 2.68 -14.44
C GLN A 12 4.35 2.44 -12.94
N TRP A 13 3.64 3.27 -12.17
CA TRP A 13 3.54 3.08 -10.73
C TRP A 13 2.54 1.95 -10.46
N VAL A 14 2.99 0.94 -9.70
CA VAL A 14 2.18 -0.24 -9.35
C VAL A 14 2.07 -0.32 -7.85
N LEU A 15 0.85 -0.38 -7.33
CA LEU A 15 0.62 -0.62 -5.91
C LEU A 15 1.10 -2.02 -5.51
N LYS A 16 1.80 -2.11 -4.38
CA LYS A 16 2.18 -3.36 -3.74
C LYS A 16 1.14 -3.74 -2.67
N PRO A 17 1.00 -5.04 -2.32
CA PRO A 17 0.12 -5.45 -1.21
C PRO A 17 0.43 -4.72 0.11
N GLN A 18 1.71 -4.46 0.40
CA GLN A 18 2.11 -3.70 1.60
C GLN A 18 1.62 -2.24 1.59
N ASP A 19 1.40 -1.64 0.43
CA ASP A 19 0.90 -0.26 0.33
C ASP A 19 -0.55 -0.19 0.83
N LEU A 20 -1.36 -1.21 0.53
CA LEU A 20 -2.72 -1.31 1.05
C LEU A 20 -2.71 -1.40 2.58
N ALA A 21 -1.80 -2.17 3.17
CA ALA A 21 -1.65 -2.24 4.62
C ALA A 21 -1.29 -0.88 5.23
N VAL A 22 -0.41 -0.10 4.60
CA VAL A 22 -0.09 1.28 5.00
C VAL A 22 -1.33 2.18 4.92
N ALA A 23 -2.12 2.08 3.85
CA ALA A 23 -3.35 2.86 3.70
C ALA A 23 -4.37 2.54 4.81
N LEU A 24 -4.56 1.25 5.12
CA LEU A 24 -5.44 0.81 6.21
C LEU A 24 -4.92 1.27 7.57
N LYS A 25 -3.61 1.25 7.79
CA LYS A 25 -3.02 1.81 9.01
C LYS A 25 -3.32 3.30 9.17
N LEU A 26 -3.26 4.08 8.09
CA LEU A 26 -3.61 5.51 8.12
C LEU A 26 -5.09 5.73 8.47
N VAL A 27 -6.00 4.80 8.13
CA VAL A 27 -7.42 4.85 8.56
C VAL A 27 -7.53 4.78 10.09
N THR A 28 -6.73 3.93 10.75
CA THR A 28 -6.77 3.77 12.20
C THR A 28 -6.22 4.97 12.96
N LEU A 29 -5.58 5.93 12.27
CA LEU A 29 -5.04 7.14 12.91
C LEU A 29 -6.09 8.24 13.07
N HIS A 30 -7.30 8.07 12.51
CA HIS A 30 -8.38 9.06 12.61
C HIS A 30 -7.97 10.51 12.24
N GLY A 31 -6.95 10.65 11.37
CA GLY A 31 -6.43 11.94 10.92
C GLY A 31 -5.33 12.55 11.79
N GLU A 32 -4.87 11.85 12.82
CA GLU A 32 -3.67 12.21 13.59
C GLU A 32 -2.40 12.20 12.72
N GLN A 33 -1.51 13.15 13.00
CA GLN A 33 -0.20 13.21 12.36
C GLN A 33 0.69 12.07 12.91
N MET A 34 1.25 11.27 12.03
CA MET A 34 2.28 10.29 12.39
C MET A 34 3.54 10.51 11.55
N PRO A 35 4.72 10.70 12.19
CA PRO A 35 5.98 10.75 11.47
C PRO A 35 6.24 9.46 10.70
N TYR A 36 6.85 9.56 9.51
CA TYR A 36 7.16 8.38 8.70
C TYR A 36 8.00 7.33 9.44
N ALA A 37 8.93 7.74 10.31
CA ALA A 37 9.73 6.82 11.11
C ALA A 37 8.88 6.00 12.10
N ALA A 38 7.91 6.63 12.74
CA ALA A 38 6.98 5.94 13.65
C ALA A 38 6.05 4.99 12.88
N LEU A 39 5.54 5.43 11.73
CA LEU A 39 4.73 4.59 10.85
C LEU A 39 5.52 3.38 10.34
N ALA A 40 6.78 3.59 9.96
CA ALA A 40 7.70 2.53 9.52
C ALA A 40 7.92 1.48 10.62
N MET A 41 8.19 1.92 11.85
CA MET A 41 8.32 1.04 13.00
C MET A 41 7.05 0.21 13.24
N GLN A 42 5.87 0.83 13.25
CA GLN A 42 4.61 0.13 13.48
C GLN A 42 4.26 -0.86 12.36
N MET A 43 4.65 -0.55 11.12
CA MET A 43 4.43 -1.41 9.96
C MET A 43 5.53 -2.46 9.75
N ARG A 44 6.60 -2.44 10.56
CA ARG A 44 7.82 -3.26 10.37
C ARG A 44 8.41 -3.08 8.97
N LEU A 45 8.39 -1.85 8.47
CA LEU A 45 8.96 -1.44 7.20
C LEU A 45 10.12 -0.48 7.43
N SER A 46 11.00 -0.32 6.46
CA SER A 46 11.95 0.79 6.49
C SER A 46 11.27 2.14 6.24
N PRO A 47 11.84 3.27 6.70
CA PRO A 47 11.31 4.60 6.40
C PRO A 47 11.19 4.88 4.89
N PHE A 48 12.13 4.37 4.09
CA PHE A 48 12.09 4.49 2.63
C PHE A 48 10.91 3.72 2.02
N GLU A 49 10.64 2.50 2.50
CA GLU A 49 9.50 1.71 2.04
C GLU A 49 8.16 2.37 2.35
N VAL A 50 8.00 2.92 3.56
CA VAL A 50 6.79 3.67 3.92
C VAL A 50 6.65 4.92 3.06
N HIS A 51 7.73 5.68 2.84
CA HIS A 51 7.69 6.84 1.96
C HIS A 51 7.25 6.44 0.56
N ALA A 52 7.86 5.40 -0.01
CA ALA A 52 7.54 4.92 -1.35
C ALA A 52 6.10 4.37 -1.42
N ALA A 53 5.60 3.72 -0.36
CA ALA A 53 4.22 3.27 -0.26
C ALA A 53 3.24 4.44 -0.28
N VAL A 54 3.48 5.47 0.53
CA VAL A 54 2.62 6.67 0.56
C VAL A 54 2.65 7.42 -0.76
N GLN A 55 3.81 7.55 -1.41
CA GLN A 55 3.88 8.11 -2.76
C GLN A 55 2.97 7.32 -3.72
N ARG A 56 3.10 5.99 -3.77
CA ARG A 56 2.27 5.16 -4.64
C ARG A 56 0.77 5.31 -4.35
N LEU A 57 0.39 5.41 -3.08
CA LEU A 57 -1.01 5.65 -2.67
C LEU A 57 -1.53 7.03 -3.08
N ILE A 58 -0.69 8.07 -3.06
CA ILE A 58 -1.04 9.41 -3.53
C ILE A 58 -1.27 9.41 -5.04
N VAL A 59 -0.37 8.81 -5.81
CA VAL A 59 -0.52 8.70 -7.28
C VAL A 59 -1.73 7.84 -7.65
N ALA A 60 -2.04 6.80 -6.87
CA ALA A 60 -3.26 6.00 -7.03
C ALA A 60 -4.54 6.71 -6.53
N ARG A 61 -4.43 7.93 -5.99
CA ARG A 61 -5.55 8.73 -5.45
C ARG A 61 -6.34 8.01 -4.33
N LEU A 62 -5.67 7.14 -3.58
CA LEU A 62 -6.23 6.46 -2.40
C LEU A 62 -5.95 7.23 -1.11
N VAL A 63 -4.93 8.07 -1.13
CA VAL A 63 -4.47 8.90 -0.03
C VAL A 63 -4.20 10.31 -0.56
N THR A 64 -4.42 11.32 0.27
CA THR A 64 -4.04 12.72 -0.02
C THR A 64 -3.11 13.28 1.04
N LYS A 65 -2.31 14.27 0.62
CA LYS A 65 -1.46 15.07 1.49
C LYS A 65 -1.69 16.55 1.13
N HIS A 66 -2.65 17.19 1.79
CA HIS A 66 -2.90 18.63 1.65
C HIS A 66 -2.40 19.36 2.90
N THR A 67 -1.27 20.06 2.77
CA THR A 67 -0.66 21.00 3.77
C THR A 67 -0.60 20.52 5.23
N GLY A 68 -0.85 19.23 5.48
CA GLY A 68 -1.13 18.66 6.80
C GLY A 68 -0.93 17.14 6.79
N PRO A 69 -1.60 16.40 7.69
CA PRO A 69 -1.37 14.98 7.82
C PRO A 69 -1.80 14.24 6.57
N ILE A 70 -1.12 13.13 6.31
CA ILE A 70 -1.47 12.20 5.25
C ILE A 70 -2.80 11.55 5.62
N ARG A 71 -3.80 11.64 4.74
CA ARG A 71 -5.16 11.15 5.02
C ARG A 71 -5.67 10.22 3.93
N PRO A 72 -6.32 9.10 4.30
CA PRO A 72 -7.04 8.27 3.33
C PRO A 72 -8.20 9.04 2.70
N ILE A 73 -8.41 8.87 1.39
CA ILE A 73 -9.63 9.31 0.72
C ILE A 73 -10.65 8.18 0.88
N MET A 74 -11.44 8.21 1.96
CA MET A 74 -12.25 7.07 2.38
C MET A 74 -13.18 6.50 1.30
N ALA A 75 -13.79 7.36 0.47
CA ALA A 75 -14.64 6.91 -0.63
C ALA A 75 -13.84 6.10 -1.67
N ALA A 76 -12.67 6.60 -2.08
CA ALA A 76 -11.81 5.92 -3.05
C ALA A 76 -11.19 4.65 -2.47
N LEU A 77 -10.68 4.71 -1.23
CA LEU A 77 -10.08 3.55 -0.56
C LEU A 77 -11.11 2.44 -0.33
N ARG A 78 -12.34 2.77 0.06
CA ARG A 78 -13.42 1.78 0.25
C ARG A 78 -13.79 1.10 -1.07
N ALA A 79 -13.99 1.88 -2.13
CA ALA A 79 -14.27 1.34 -3.46
C ALA A 79 -13.13 0.43 -3.95
N PHE A 80 -11.88 0.85 -3.73
CA PHE A 80 -10.71 0.04 -4.07
C PHE A 80 -10.64 -1.25 -3.26
N VAL A 81 -10.84 -1.23 -1.95
CA VAL A 81 -10.80 -2.45 -1.12
C VAL A 81 -11.87 -3.46 -1.55
N ILE A 82 -13.09 -3.00 -1.81
CA ILE A 82 -14.22 -3.89 -2.15
C ILE A 82 -14.11 -4.42 -3.58
N SER A 83 -13.76 -3.55 -4.53
CA SER A 83 -13.90 -3.85 -5.97
C SER A 83 -12.59 -3.89 -6.74
N GLY A 84 -11.49 -3.36 -6.19
CA GLY A 84 -10.19 -3.26 -6.88
C GLY A 84 -9.13 -4.22 -6.33
N ALA A 85 -9.00 -4.31 -4.99
CA ALA A 85 -7.98 -5.07 -4.31
C ALA A 85 -7.93 -6.56 -4.69
N PRO A 86 -9.07 -7.26 -4.89
CA PRO A 86 -9.05 -8.66 -5.36
C PRO A 86 -8.37 -8.85 -6.72
N TYR A 87 -8.41 -7.84 -7.59
CA TYR A 87 -7.80 -7.87 -8.91
C TYR A 87 -6.36 -7.32 -8.92
N ALA A 88 -6.08 -6.34 -8.07
CA ALA A 88 -4.75 -5.76 -7.93
C ALA A 88 -3.78 -6.67 -7.17
N TYR A 89 -4.30 -7.46 -6.23
CA TYR A 89 -3.54 -8.36 -5.37
C TYR A 89 -4.15 -9.77 -5.44
N PRO A 90 -4.08 -10.43 -6.60
CA PRO A 90 -4.67 -11.76 -6.74
C PRO A 90 -4.03 -12.71 -5.71
N PRO A 91 -4.83 -13.50 -4.99
CA PRO A 91 -4.30 -14.46 -4.03
C PRO A 91 -3.47 -15.51 -4.76
N VAL A 92 -2.22 -15.66 -4.34
CA VAL A 92 -1.35 -16.75 -4.81
C VAL A 92 -1.53 -17.91 -3.85
N ARG A 93 -1.97 -19.06 -4.36
CA ARG A 93 -2.00 -20.29 -3.55
C ARG A 93 -0.56 -20.64 -3.19
N GLY A 94 -0.26 -20.69 -1.90
CA GLY A 94 1.00 -21.26 -1.41
C GLY A 94 1.05 -22.75 -1.71
N GLU A 95 2.26 -23.32 -1.67
CA GLU A 95 2.41 -24.77 -1.58
C GLU A 95 1.68 -25.27 -0.33
N ALA A 96 1.10 -26.47 -0.40
CA ALA A 96 0.46 -27.08 0.76
C ALA A 96 1.51 -27.26 1.87
N THR A 97 1.46 -26.41 2.89
CA THR A 97 2.27 -26.59 4.09
C THR A 97 1.53 -27.51 5.05
N ILE A 98 2.22 -28.53 5.56
CA ILE A 98 1.70 -29.33 6.68
C ILE A 98 1.64 -28.36 7.87
N GLY A 99 0.45 -28.20 8.45
CA GLY A 99 0.28 -27.39 9.66
C GLY A 99 1.22 -27.90 10.76
N PHE A 100 1.93 -26.99 11.42
CA PHE A 100 2.71 -27.33 12.59
C PHE A 100 1.74 -27.46 13.78
N PRO A 101 1.77 -28.55 14.56
CA PRO A 101 0.91 -28.73 15.73
C PRO A 101 1.19 -27.71 16.84
#